data_AF-A0A943K7J0-F1
#
_entry.id   AF-A0A943K7J0-F1
#
_cell.length_a   1.000
_cell.length_b   1.000
_cell.length_c   1.000
_cell.angle_alpha   90.00
_cell.angle_beta   90.00
_cell.angle_gamma   90.00
#
_symmetry.space_group_name_H-M   'P 1'
#
loop_
_entity.id
_entity.type
_entity.pdbx_description
1 polymer ?
#
loop_
_entity_poly.entity_id
_entity_poly.type
_entity_poly.pdbx_seq_one_letter_code
_entity_poly.pdbx_strand_id
1 'polypeptide(L)'
;MITEFGKLLRIIRINTGDSARTMAEKFGMSPSYLSTIENGKRNIPPEMEELVIRAYDLSEHDKEKLRKTIIDTTAQLKVDLTEMEEKKKKVIFSLTKGNIDEETLNQLCEIIDKSRFR
;
A
#
# COMPACT_ATOMS: atom_id res chain seq x y z
N MET A 1 0.19 18.01 -3.70
CA MET A 1 -0.67 18.24 -2.52
C MET A 1 -0.39 17.09 -1.56
N ILE A 2 -0.32 17.34 -0.26
CA ILE A 2 -0.10 16.25 0.71
C ILE A 2 -1.22 15.21 0.60
N THR A 3 -0.86 13.94 0.44
CA THR A 3 -1.83 12.84 0.35
C THR A 3 -2.18 12.32 1.75
N GLU A 4 -3.28 11.59 1.89
CA GLU A 4 -3.61 10.93 3.17
C GLU A 4 -2.49 9.96 3.59
N PHE A 5 -1.87 9.27 2.62
CA PHE A 5 -0.71 8.43 2.89
C PHE A 5 0.47 9.23 3.44
N GLY A 6 0.76 10.38 2.84
CA GLY A 6 1.81 11.28 3.32
C GLY A 6 1.53 11.84 4.71
N LYS A 7 0.26 12.14 5.03
CA LYS A 7 -0.15 12.53 6.39
C LYS A 7 0.08 11.39 7.38
N LEU A 8 -0.30 10.16 7.03
CA LEU A 8 -0.12 8.99 7.88
C LEU A 8 1.36 8.74 8.20
N LEU A 9 2.24 8.78 7.21
CA LEU A 9 3.69 8.66 7.44
C LEU A 9 4.21 9.73 8.40
N ARG A 10 3.76 10.99 8.26
CA ARG A 10 4.15 12.06 9.18
C ARG A 10 3.64 11.82 10.59
N ILE A 11 2.43 11.29 10.77
CA ILE A 11 1.89 10.94 12.08
C ILE A 11 2.73 9.83 12.73
N ILE A 12 3.01 8.75 12.00
CA ILE A 12 3.89 7.66 12.49
C ILE A 12 5.24 8.23 12.92
N ARG A 13 5.83 9.08 12.08
CA ARG A 13 7.12 9.72 12.34
C ARG A 13 7.10 10.58 13.61
N ILE A 14 6.08 11.41 13.78
CA ILE A 14 5.92 12.28 14.96
C ILE A 14 5.73 11.45 16.22
N ASN A 15 4.86 10.43 16.18
CA ASN A 15 4.56 9.58 17.33
C ASN A 15 5.76 8.76 17.79
N THR A 16 6.66 8.41 16.86
CA THR A 16 7.87 7.63 17.14
C THR A 16 9.09 8.50 17.44
N GLY A 17 8.98 9.82 17.33
CA GLY A 17 10.10 10.76 17.52
C GLY A 17 11.13 10.73 16.39
N ASP A 18 10.83 10.07 15.27
CA ASP A 18 11.76 9.93 14.16
C ASP A 18 11.95 11.25 13.39
N SER A 19 13.20 11.53 13.00
CA SER A 19 13.45 12.55 11.99
C SER A 19 13.09 12.01 10.59
N ALA A 20 12.88 12.90 9.61
CA ALA A 20 12.68 12.45 8.22
C ALA A 20 13.88 11.64 7.69
N ARG A 21 15.08 11.93 8.19
CA ARG A 21 16.29 11.16 7.88
C ARG A 21 16.20 9.74 8.45
N THR A 22 15.87 9.63 9.74
CA THR A 22 15.76 8.34 10.45
C THR A 22 14.72 7.42 9.82
N MET A 23 13.54 7.94 9.49
CA MET A 23 12.50 7.16 8.80
C MET A 23 12.96 6.71 7.41
N ALA A 24 13.60 7.60 6.64
CA ALA A 24 14.12 7.25 5.33
C ALA A 24 15.20 6.15 5.41
N GLU A 25 16.09 6.21 6.40
CA GLU A 25 17.10 5.18 6.69
C GLU A 25 16.45 3.83 7.02
N LYS A 26 15.41 3.80 7.88
CA LYS A 26 14.64 2.58 8.20
C LYS A 26 14.00 1.95 6.96
N PHE A 27 13.58 2.76 6.00
CA PHE A 27 13.01 2.28 4.74
C PHE A 27 14.06 2.00 3.66
N GLY A 28 15.35 2.22 3.93
CA GLY A 28 16.42 2.02 2.94
C GLY A 28 16.36 2.99 1.76
N MET A 29 15.85 4.22 1.96
CA MET A 29 15.72 5.23 0.91
C MET A 29 16.30 6.59 1.30
N SER A 30 16.40 7.51 0.35
CA SER A 30 16.88 8.87 0.63
C SER A 30 15.80 9.74 1.29
N PRO A 31 16.17 10.71 2.16
CA PRO A 31 15.21 11.65 2.76
C PRO A 31 14.46 12.49 1.71
N SER A 32 15.11 12.80 0.59
CA SER A 32 14.49 13.51 -0.52
C SER A 32 13.42 12.65 -1.20
N TYR A 33 13.67 11.35 -1.40
CA TYR A 33 12.69 10.43 -1.96
C TYR A 33 11.48 10.27 -1.03
N LEU A 34 11.70 10.03 0.27
CA LEU A 34 10.62 9.98 1.27
C LEU A 34 9.78 11.27 1.25
N SER A 35 10.42 12.45 1.21
CA SER A 35 9.72 13.74 1.13
C SER A 35 8.87 13.86 -0.13
N THR A 36 9.32 13.37 -1.29
CA THR A 36 8.50 13.39 -2.50
C THR A 36 7.26 12.50 -2.40
N ILE A 37 7.36 11.37 -1.71
CA ILE A 37 6.23 10.47 -1.43
C ILE A 37 5.25 11.15 -0.45
N GLU A 38 5.74 11.67 0.68
CA GLU A 38 4.91 12.35 1.68
C GLU A 38 4.13 13.54 1.07
N ASN A 39 4.71 14.23 0.09
CA ASN A 39 4.09 15.38 -0.57
C ASN A 39 3.24 15.01 -1.81
N GLY A 40 3.04 13.72 -2.08
CA GLY A 40 2.23 13.23 -3.20
C GLY A 40 2.84 13.50 -4.58
N LYS A 41 4.15 13.76 -4.66
CA LYS A 41 4.88 14.02 -5.92
C LYS A 41 5.41 12.74 -6.57
N ARG A 42 5.39 11.63 -5.84
CA ARG A 42 5.76 10.29 -6.29
C ARG A 42 4.67 9.30 -5.91
N ASN A 43 4.52 8.27 -6.73
CA ASN A 43 3.67 7.13 -6.41
C ASN A 43 4.24 6.39 -5.19
N ILE A 44 3.34 5.73 -4.47
CA ILE A 44 3.69 4.88 -3.35
C ILE A 44 4.38 3.62 -3.92
N PRO A 45 5.60 3.27 -3.44
CA PRO A 45 6.25 2.02 -3.82
C PRO A 45 5.38 0.79 -3.47
N PRO A 46 5.31 -0.25 -4.31
CA PRO A 46 4.55 -1.47 -4.00
C PRO A 46 4.91 -2.12 -2.65
N GLU A 47 6.18 -2.06 -2.28
CA GLU A 47 6.73 -2.61 -1.03
C GLU A 47 6.52 -1.72 0.21
N MET A 48 5.87 -0.56 0.05
CA MET A 48 5.82 0.46 1.09
C MET A 48 5.04 0.01 2.32
N GLU A 49 3.99 -0.80 2.15
CA GLU A 49 3.26 -1.40 3.29
C GLU A 49 4.22 -2.22 4.16
N GLU A 50 4.96 -3.14 3.55
CA GLU A 50 5.87 -4.02 4.27
C GLU A 50 7.01 -3.26 4.94
N LEU A 51 7.57 -2.24 4.27
CA LEU A 51 8.61 -1.40 4.83
C LEU A 51 8.13 -0.68 6.09
N VAL A 52 6.92 -0.14 6.09
CA VAL A 52 6.34 0.53 7.27
C VAL A 52 6.09 -0.48 8.39
N ILE A 53 5.49 -1.64 8.09
CA ILE A 53 5.19 -2.69 9.09
C ILE A 53 6.47 -3.28 9.70
N ARG A 54 7.55 -3.41 8.92
CA ARG A 54 8.85 -3.88 9.44
C ARG A 54 9.55 -2.84 10.31
N ALA A 55 9.41 -1.55 9.97
CA ALA A 55 10.13 -0.47 10.65
C ALA A 55 9.47 -0.01 11.96
N TYR A 56 8.16 -0.25 12.12
CA TYR A 56 7.37 0.25 13.23
C TYR A 56 6.44 -0.83 13.77
N ASP A 57 6.35 -0.90 15.11
CA ASP A 57 5.38 -1.77 15.78
C ASP A 57 3.99 -1.13 15.69
N LEU A 58 3.19 -1.62 14.74
CA LEU A 58 1.85 -1.13 14.45
C LEU A 58 0.80 -2.10 14.96
N SER A 59 -0.26 -1.56 15.58
CA SER A 59 -1.45 -2.35 15.90
C SER A 59 -2.13 -2.87 14.64
N GLU A 60 -2.95 -3.92 14.73
CA GLU A 60 -3.72 -4.42 13.58
C GLU A 60 -4.64 -3.34 12.99
N HIS A 61 -5.22 -2.49 13.85
CA HIS A 61 -6.01 -1.34 13.43
C HIS A 61 -5.16 -0.34 12.60
N ASP A 62 -3.93 -0.05 13.02
CA ASP A 62 -3.07 0.88 12.28
C ASP A 62 -2.54 0.27 10.97
N LYS A 63 -2.32 -1.04 10.93
CA LYS A 63 -1.99 -1.77 9.70
C LYS A 63 -3.15 -1.73 8.70
N GLU A 64 -4.38 -1.91 9.16
CA GLU A 64 -5.57 -1.80 8.31
C GLU A 64 -5.73 -0.37 7.77
N LYS A 65 -5.56 0.63 8.64
CA LYS A 65 -5.57 2.05 8.23
C LYS A 65 -4.47 2.34 7.20
N LEU A 66 -3.26 1.80 7.38
CA LEU A 66 -2.16 1.91 6.43
C LEU A 66 -2.53 1.34 5.06
N ARG A 67 -3.02 0.09 5.01
CA ARG A 67 -3.47 -0.58 3.78
C ARG A 67 -4.51 0.23 3.05
N LYS A 68 -5.57 0.63 3.77
CA LYS A 68 -6.64 1.46 3.22
C LYS A 68 -6.11 2.75 2.61
N THR A 69 -5.24 3.45 3.34
CA THR A 69 -4.68 4.72 2.87
C THR A 69 -3.80 4.55 1.62
N ILE A 70 -3.06 3.44 1.52
CA ILE A 70 -2.28 3.09 0.32
C ILE A 70 -3.22 2.88 -0.86
N ILE A 71 -4.28 2.08 -0.70
CA ILE A 71 -5.28 1.80 -1.75
C ILE A 71 -5.93 3.11 -2.22
N ASP A 72 -6.43 3.92 -1.30
CA ASP A 72 -7.14 5.17 -1.60
C ASP A 72 -6.24 6.22 -2.28
N THR A 73 -4.94 6.21 -1.99
CA THR A 73 -3.98 7.17 -2.56
C THR A 73 -3.39 6.68 -3.90
N THR A 74 -3.36 5.37 -4.16
CA THR A 74 -2.69 4.79 -5.32
C THR A 74 -3.52 4.99 -6.58
N ALA A 75 -3.10 5.95 -7.41
CA ALA A 75 -3.75 6.21 -8.69
C ALA A 75 -3.43 5.18 -9.79
N GLN A 76 -2.25 4.56 -9.73
CA GLN A 76 -1.80 3.59 -10.72
C GLN A 76 -1.03 2.46 -10.04
N LEU A 77 -1.38 1.22 -10.37
CA LEU A 77 -0.69 0.03 -9.90
C LEU A 77 0.13 -0.57 -11.04
N LYS A 78 1.45 -0.68 -10.85
CA LYS A 78 2.33 -1.44 -11.75
C LYS A 78 2.50 -2.84 -11.19
N VAL A 79 1.99 -3.84 -11.91
CA VAL A 79 2.10 -5.25 -11.54
C VAL A 79 3.04 -5.95 -12.50
N ASP A 80 4.08 -6.61 -12.00
CA ASP A 80 4.89 -7.53 -12.80
C ASP A 80 4.17 -8.87 -12.92
N LEU A 81 3.95 -9.32 -14.16
CA LEU A 81 3.22 -10.55 -14.46
C LEU A 81 4.12 -11.67 -14.97
N THR A 82 5.45 -11.49 -15.02
CA THR A 82 6.38 -12.44 -15.66
C THR A 82 6.39 -13.80 -14.94
N GLU A 83 6.59 -13.81 -13.63
CA GLU A 83 6.72 -15.02 -12.80
C GLU A 83 5.42 -15.52 -12.15
N MET A 84 4.27 -14.93 -12.49
CA MET A 84 2.98 -15.32 -11.91
C MET A 84 2.40 -16.57 -12.57
N GLU A 85 1.63 -17.36 -11.82
CA GLU A 85 0.83 -18.46 -12.38
C GLU A 85 -0.22 -17.95 -13.38
N GLU A 86 -0.48 -18.73 -14.43
CA GLU A 86 -1.42 -18.36 -15.50
C GLU A 86 -2.84 -18.06 -14.97
N LYS A 87 -3.30 -18.84 -13.98
CA LYS A 87 -4.61 -18.61 -13.33
C LYS A 87 -4.65 -17.25 -12.64
N LYS A 88 -3.57 -16.85 -11.96
CA LYS A 88 -3.47 -15.55 -11.28
C LYS A 88 -3.45 -14.40 -12.30
N LYS A 89 -2.70 -14.54 -13.41
CA LYS A 89 -2.70 -13.56 -14.50
C LYS A 89 -4.11 -13.36 -15.06
N LYS A 90 -4.83 -14.45 -15.34
CA LYS A 90 -6.19 -14.41 -15.88
C LYS A 90 -7.14 -13.63 -14.96
N VAL A 91 -7.11 -13.89 -13.65
CA VAL A 91 -7.93 -13.15 -12.67
C VAL A 91 -7.59 -11.66 -12.68
N ILE A 92 -6.31 -11.29 -12.61
CA ILE A 92 -5.88 -9.89 -12.66
C ILE A 92 -6.42 -9.20 -13.92
N PHE A 93 -6.23 -9.81 -15.10
CA PHE A 93 -6.75 -9.25 -16.35
C PHE A 93 -8.27 -9.12 -16.36
N SER A 94 -9.00 -10.11 -15.82
CA SER A 94 -10.47 -10.03 -15.70
C SER A 94 -10.93 -8.90 -14.80
N LEU A 95 -10.24 -8.65 -13.68
CA LEU A 95 -10.56 -7.53 -12.79
C LEU A 95 -10.33 -6.16 -13.46
N THR A 96 -9.40 -6.08 -14.41
CA THR A 96 -9.14 -4.84 -15.18
C THR A 96 -10.06 -4.67 -16.40
N LYS A 97 -10.81 -5.70 -16.80
CA LYS A 97 -11.57 -5.70 -18.06
C LYS A 97 -13.06 -5.94 -17.80
N GLY A 98 -13.87 -4.93 -18.11
CA GLY A 98 -15.33 -5.00 -18.08
C GLY A 98 -15.94 -4.44 -16.79
N ASN A 99 -17.26 -4.28 -16.78
CA ASN A 99 -18.00 -3.97 -15.57
C ASN A 99 -18.21 -5.26 -14.79
N ILE A 100 -17.82 -5.26 -13.52
CA ILE A 100 -18.20 -6.27 -12.53
C ILE A 100 -19.22 -5.58 -11.64
N ASP A 101 -20.39 -6.18 -11.44
CA ASP A 101 -21.40 -5.63 -10.55
C ASP A 101 -20.96 -5.68 -9.07
N GLU A 102 -21.57 -4.83 -8.26
CA GLU A 102 -21.22 -4.66 -6.85
C GLU A 102 -21.42 -5.95 -6.04
N GLU A 103 -22.44 -6.76 -6.36
CA GLU A 103 -22.69 -8.03 -5.69
C GLU A 103 -21.54 -9.02 -5.93
N THR A 104 -21.12 -9.17 -7.19
CA THR A 104 -19.99 -10.02 -7.58
C THR A 104 -18.68 -9.52 -6.97
N LEU A 105 -18.45 -8.20 -6.93
CA LEU A 105 -17.25 -7.62 -6.28
C LEU A 105 -17.22 -7.94 -4.78
N ASN A 106 -18.35 -7.80 -4.08
CA ASN A 106 -18.45 -8.11 -2.66
C ASN A 106 -18.14 -9.59 -2.38
N GLN A 107 -18.70 -10.50 -3.19
CA GLN A 107 -18.42 -11.93 -3.09
C GLN A 107 -16.93 -12.24 -3.34
N LEU A 108 -16.31 -11.60 -4.33
CA LEU A 108 -14.88 -11.75 -4.62
C LEU A 108 -14.01 -11.28 -3.45
N CYS A 109 -14.32 -10.12 -2.86
CA CYS A 109 -13.62 -9.62 -1.67
C CYS A 109 -13.68 -10.63 -0.52
N GLU A 110 -14.86 -11.16 -0.19
CA GLU A 110 -15.00 -12.16 0.87
C GLU A 110 -14.19 -13.43 0.61
N ILE A 111 -14.17 -13.92 -0.63
CA ILE A 111 -13.42 -15.12 -1.01
C ILE A 111 -11.92 -14.88 -0.82
N ILE A 112 -11.42 -13.72 -1.29
CA ILE A 112 -10.02 -13.35 -1.18
C ILE A 112 -9.62 -13.21 0.30
N ASP A 113 -10.42 -12.54 1.12
CA ASP A 113 -10.13 -12.35 2.55
C ASP A 113 -10.07 -13.69 3.29
N LYS A 114 -11.04 -14.60 3.05
CA LYS A 114 -11.03 -15.96 3.64
C LYS A 114 -9.79 -16.77 3.25
N SER A 115 -9.21 -16.52 2.08
CA SER A 115 -8.03 -17.25 1.60
C SER A 115 -6.71 -16.75 2.21
N ARG A 116 -6.64 -15.49 2.67
CA ARG A 116 -5.42 -14.88 3.25
C ARG A 116 -5.11 -15.34 4.67
N PHE A 117 -6.06 -15.99 5.35
CA PHE A 117 -5.92 -16.50 6.72
C PHE A 117 -5.93 -18.04 6.79
N ARG A 118 -5.71 -18.73 5.67
CA ARG A 118 -5.43 -20.17 5.62
C ARG A 118 -3.93 -20.42 5.50
#